data_AF-A0AA42ZNV6-F1
#
_entry.id   AF-A0AA42ZNV6-F1
#
_cell.length_a   1.000
_cell.length_b   1.000
_cell.length_c   1.000
_cell.angle_alpha   90.00
_cell.angle_beta   90.00
_cell.angle_gamma   90.00
#
_symmetry.space_group_name_H-M   'P 1'
#
loop_
_entity.id
_entity.type
_entity.pdbx_description
1 polymer ?
#
loop_
_entity_poly.entity_id
_entity_poly.type
_entity_poly.pdbx_seq_one_letter_code
_entity_poly.pdbx_strand_id
1 'polypeptide(L)'
;QKIAIKGHTDATPYVTDNGYSNWELSTDRANSSRRALVKAGLPSERIDSVAGRADQEPLRPDRPFDPQNRRISVILLRENPRSGGAG
;
A
#
# COMPACT_ATOMS: atom_id res chain seq x y z
N GLN A 1 -12.37 10.95 -7.71
CA GLN A 1 -11.23 9.99 -7.74
C GLN A 1 -10.69 9.70 -6.35
N LYS A 2 -10.98 8.47 -5.91
CA LYS A 2 -10.50 7.86 -4.68
C LYS A 2 -9.05 7.36 -4.83
N ILE A 3 -8.38 7.11 -3.71
CA ILE A 3 -6.96 6.74 -3.64
C ILE A 3 -6.82 5.49 -2.77
N ALA A 4 -6.11 4.49 -3.30
CA ALA A 4 -5.63 3.33 -2.53
C ALA A 4 -4.12 3.45 -2.29
N ILE A 5 -3.67 3.11 -1.07
CA ILE A 5 -2.27 3.14 -0.67
C ILE A 5 -1.83 1.73 -0.28
N LYS A 6 -0.77 1.22 -0.90
CA LYS A 6 -0.18 -0.07 -0.54
C LYS A 6 1.27 0.09 -0.12
N GLY A 7 1.66 -0.59 0.95
CA GLY A 7 3.05 -0.73 1.36
C GLY A 7 3.61 -2.09 0.96
N HIS A 8 4.89 -2.11 0.58
CA HIS A 8 5.62 -3.31 0.19
C HIS A 8 7.00 -3.32 0.84
N THR A 9 7.50 -4.52 1.15
CA THR A 9 8.88 -4.79 1.53
C THR A 9 9.56 -5.58 0.41
N ASP A 10 10.88 -5.74 0.52
CA ASP A 10 11.56 -6.83 -0.19
C ASP A 10 11.40 -8.15 0.61
N ALA A 11 11.92 -9.24 0.07
CA ALA A 11 11.85 -10.57 0.68
C ALA A 11 12.82 -10.80 1.84
N THR A 12 13.59 -9.80 2.26
CA THR A 12 14.45 -9.92 3.45
C THR A 12 13.55 -10.12 4.66
N PRO A 13 13.72 -11.20 5.44
CA PRO A 13 12.89 -11.42 6.62
C PRO A 13 13.05 -10.26 7.61
N TYR A 14 11.94 -9.59 7.90
CA TYR A 14 11.82 -8.73 9.07
C TYR A 14 11.01 -9.51 10.09
N VAL A 15 11.61 -9.81 11.23
CA VAL A 15 10.95 -10.49 12.35
C VAL A 15 11.50 -9.90 13.64
N THR A 16 10.62 -9.60 14.59
CA THR A 16 10.98 -9.23 15.96
C THR A 16 10.35 -10.21 16.95
N ASP A 17 10.86 -10.22 18.18
CA ASP A 17 10.45 -11.18 19.22
C ASP A 17 8.95 -11.13 19.60
N ASN A 18 8.27 -10.03 19.29
CA ASN A 18 6.83 -9.86 19.52
C ASN A 18 5.95 -10.27 18.31
N GLY A 19 6.53 -10.91 17.28
CA GLY A 19 5.81 -11.38 16.09
C GLY A 19 5.58 -10.32 15.03
N TYR A 20 6.14 -9.11 15.16
CA TYR A 20 6.09 -8.10 14.11
C TYR A 20 6.92 -8.56 12.91
N SER A 21 6.35 -8.46 11.73
CA SER A 21 6.92 -8.99 10.51
C SER A 21 6.89 -8.00 9.34
N ASN A 22 7.25 -8.46 8.14
CA ASN A 22 7.05 -7.69 6.90
C ASN A 22 5.57 -7.30 6.66
N TRP A 23 4.61 -8.05 7.22
CA TRP A 23 3.19 -7.71 7.15
C TRP A 23 2.88 -6.44 7.93
N GLU A 24 3.30 -6.37 9.18
CA GLU A 24 3.10 -5.19 10.04
C GLU A 24 3.91 -4.01 9.49
N LEU A 25 5.18 -4.23 9.12
CA LEU A 25 6.06 -3.19 8.57
C LEU A 25 5.49 -2.50 7.34
N SER A 26 4.99 -3.30 6.39
CA SER A 26 4.42 -2.76 5.16
C SER A 26 3.12 -1.99 5.43
N THR A 27 2.28 -2.49 6.34
CA THR A 27 1.01 -1.83 6.74
C THR A 27 1.28 -0.51 7.45
N ASP A 28 2.23 -0.46 8.38
CA ASP A 28 2.60 0.75 9.12
C ASP A 28 3.18 1.83 8.21
N ARG A 29 4.03 1.44 7.26
CA ARG A 29 4.56 2.37 6.25
C ARG A 29 3.45 2.93 5.37
N ALA A 30 2.51 2.10 4.91
CA ALA A 30 1.36 2.56 4.14
C ALA A 30 0.49 3.56 4.94
N ASN A 31 0.25 3.28 6.22
CA ASN A 31 -0.46 4.19 7.11
C ASN A 31 0.31 5.49 7.40
N SER A 32 1.64 5.42 7.51
CA SER A 32 2.50 6.59 7.65
C SER A 32 2.37 7.50 6.42
N SER A 33 2.41 6.93 5.21
CA SER A 33 2.17 7.67 3.97
C SER A 33 0.77 8.27 3.91
N ARG A 34 -0.28 7.53 4.31
CA ARG A 34 -1.65 8.07 4.42
C ARG A 34 -1.70 9.31 5.33
N ARG A 35 -1.12 9.23 6.53
CA ARG A 35 -1.06 10.36 7.47
C ARG A 35 -0.31 11.55 6.88
N ALA A 36 0.81 11.30 6.21
CA ALA A 36 1.60 12.35 5.56
C ALA A 36 0.80 13.07 4.45
N LEU A 37 0.10 12.32 3.60
CA LEU A 37 -0.72 12.88 2.52
C LEU A 37 -1.88 13.74 3.07
N VAL A 38 -2.57 13.26 4.11
CA VAL A 38 -3.65 14.03 4.75
C VAL A 38 -3.10 15.31 5.39
N LYS A 39 -1.96 15.22 6.08
CA LYS A 39 -1.27 16.40 6.66
C LYS A 39 -0.86 17.41 5.57
N ALA A 40 -0.56 16.96 4.37
CA ALA A 40 -0.24 17.81 3.22
C ALA A 40 -1.48 18.41 2.52
N GLY A 41 -2.69 18.16 3.02
CA GLY A 41 -3.93 18.74 2.51
C GLY A 41 -4.76 17.82 1.61
N LEU A 42 -4.42 16.53 1.50
CA LEU A 42 -5.31 15.56 0.84
C LEU A 42 -6.55 15.32 1.73
N PRO A 43 -7.78 15.55 1.24
CA PRO A 43 -8.97 15.25 2.01
C PRO A 43 -9.04 13.76 2.40
N SER A 44 -9.30 13.46 3.67
CA SER A 44 -9.34 12.09 4.18
C SER A 44 -10.36 11.21 3.46
N GLU A 45 -11.45 11.80 2.99
CA GLU A 45 -12.54 11.15 2.28
C GLU A 45 -12.10 10.64 0.90
N ARG A 46 -10.95 11.10 0.39
CA ARG A 46 -10.36 10.57 -0.85
C ARG A 46 -9.62 9.25 -0.62
N ILE A 47 -9.26 8.91 0.61
CA ILE A 47 -8.65 7.60 0.92
C ILE A 47 -9.76 6.54 0.89
N ASP A 48 -9.58 5.55 0.04
CA ASP A 48 -10.47 4.40 -0.07
C ASP A 48 -9.94 3.21 0.74
N SER A 49 -8.65 2.92 0.60
CA SER A 49 -8.04 1.77 1.27
C SER A 49 -6.55 1.97 1.56
N VAL A 50 -6.09 1.32 2.63
CA VAL A 50 -4.68 1.21 3.01
C VAL A 50 -4.36 -0.25 3.29
N ALA A 51 -3.30 -0.79 2.70
CA ALA A 51 -2.93 -2.19 2.86
C ALA A 51 -1.41 -2.40 2.94
N GLY A 52 -0.95 -3.32 3.79
CA GLY A 52 0.37 -3.92 3.67
C GLY A 52 0.33 -5.15 2.78
N ARG A 53 1.38 -5.34 1.99
CA ARG A 53 1.54 -6.50 1.09
C ARG A 53 2.79 -7.33 1.37
N ALA A 54 3.54 -6.98 2.43
CA ALA A 54 4.84 -7.59 2.71
C ALA A 54 5.67 -7.70 1.43
N ASP A 55 6.20 -8.88 1.14
CA ASP A 55 6.98 -9.26 -0.03
C ASP A 55 6.17 -9.96 -1.13
N GLN A 56 4.83 -9.99 -1.02
CA GLN A 56 3.96 -10.80 -1.90
C GLN A 56 3.72 -10.19 -3.29
N GLU A 57 3.96 -8.89 -3.47
CA GLU A 57 3.82 -8.17 -4.73
C GLU A 57 5.14 -7.44 -5.08
N PRO A 58 6.26 -8.13 -5.39
CA PRO A 58 7.54 -7.48 -5.68
C PRO A 58 7.49 -6.69 -6.99
N LEU A 59 8.17 -5.54 -7.03
CA LEU A 59 8.34 -4.77 -8.27
C LEU A 59 9.29 -5.48 -9.24
N ARG A 60 10.26 -6.21 -8.69
CA ARG A 60 11.25 -7.04 -9.36
C ARG A 60 11.08 -8.49 -8.90
N PRO A 61 10.14 -9.25 -9.48
CA PRO A 61 9.94 -10.66 -9.13
C PRO A 61 11.19 -11.52 -9.40
N ASP A 62 12.01 -11.11 -10.37
CA ASP A 62 13.30 -11.73 -10.70
C ASP A 62 14.39 -11.47 -9.64
N ARG A 63 14.20 -10.46 -8.78
CA ARG A 63 15.16 -10.03 -7.76
C ARG A 63 14.42 -9.74 -6.45
N PRO A 64 14.01 -10.76 -5.69
CA PRO A 64 13.13 -10.60 -4.53
C PRO A 64 13.73 -9.74 -3.40
N PHE A 65 15.06 -9.73 -3.27
CA PHE A 65 15.78 -8.92 -2.27
C PHE A 65 16.18 -7.52 -2.78
N ASP A 66 15.77 -7.12 -3.98
CA ASP A 66 16.12 -5.82 -4.53
C ASP A 66 15.49 -4.68 -3.69
N PRO A 67 16.28 -3.68 -3.25
CA PRO A 67 15.76 -2.51 -2.53
C PRO A 67 14.58 -1.82 -3.18
N GLN A 68 14.44 -1.90 -4.51
CA GLN A 68 13.31 -1.34 -5.25
C GLN A 68 11.96 -1.99 -4.90
N ASN A 69 11.97 -3.20 -4.34
CA ASN A 69 10.75 -3.84 -3.83
C ASN A 69 10.19 -3.14 -2.59
N ARG A 70 11.03 -2.43 -1.82
CA ARG A 70 10.63 -1.59 -0.68
C ARG A 70 10.01 -0.28 -1.18
N ARG A 71 8.69 -0.27 -1.38
CA ARG A 71 7.98 0.86 -2.01
C ARG A 71 6.60 1.12 -1.41
N ILE A 72 6.10 2.32 -1.66
CA ILE A 72 4.70 2.70 -1.44
C ILE A 72 4.03 2.91 -2.80
N SER A 73 2.95 2.18 -3.06
CA SER A 73 2.12 2.37 -4.25
C SER A 73 0.95 3.30 -3.89
N VAL A 74 0.80 4.41 -4.62
CA VAL A 74 -0.35 5.33 -4.50
C VAL A 74 -1.15 5.23 -5.80
N ILE A 75 -2.36 4.69 -5.72
CA ILE A 75 -3.16 4.29 -6.88
C ILE A 75 -4.41 5.19 -6.94
N LEU A 76 -4.60 5.88 -8.07
CA LEU A 76 -5.84 6.60 -8.36
C LEU A 76 -6.89 5.61 -8.86
N LEU A 77 -7.97 5.48 -8.11
CA LEU A 77 -9.09 4.62 -8.49
C LEU A 77 -10.00 5.39 -9.45
N ARG A 78 -10.18 4.81 -10.64
CA ARG A 78 -11.19 5.28 -11.59
C ARG A 78 -12.56 4.85 -11.07
N GLU A 79 -13.47 5.82 -10.97
CA GLU A 79 -14.88 5.51 -10.76
C GLU A 79 -15.38 4.83 -12.04
N ASN A 80 -15.84 3.58 -11.93
CA ASN A 80 -16.34 2.85 -13.09
C ASN A 80 -17.68 3.48 -13.49
N PRO A 81 -17.86 4.07 -14.69
CA PRO A 81 -19.09 4.80 -15.02
C PRO A 81 -20.34 3.94 -15.22
N ARG A 82 -20.41 2.69 -14.74
CA ARG A 82 -21.58 1.83 -14.94
C ARG A 82 -21.85 0.90 -13.76
N SER A 83 -22.74 1.37 -12.90
CA SER A 83 -23.74 0.54 -12.21
C SER A 83 -25.02 1.37 -12.05
N GLY A 84 -25.46 1.96 -13.18
CA GLY A 84 -26.78 2.55 -13.34
C GLY A 84 -27.36 2.05 -14.65
N GLY A 85 -28.30 1.11 -14.57
CA GLY A 85 -29.10 0.65 -15.71
C GLY A 85 -28.76 -0.75 -16.22
N ALA A 86 -29.30 -1.77 -15.55
CA ALA A 86 -29.87 -2.96 -16.19
C ALA A 86 -30.71 -3.71 -15.15
N GLY A 87 -32.03 -3.71 -15.33
CA GLY A 87 -33.00 -4.50 -14.55
C GLY A 87 -33.89 -3.65 -13.66
#